data_AF-A0A382XFE2-F1
#
_entry.id   AF-A0A382XFE2-F1
#
_cell.length_a   1.000
_cell.length_b   1.000
_cell.length_c   1.000
_cell.angle_alpha   90.00
_cell.angle_beta   90.00
_cell.angle_gamma   90.00
#
_symmetry.space_group_name_H-M   'P 1'
#
loop_
_entity.id
_entity.type
_entity.pdbx_description
1 polymer ?
#
loop_
_entity_poly.entity_id
_entity_poly.type
_entity_poly.pdbx_seq_one_letter_code
_entity_poly.pdbx_strand_id
1 'polypeptide(L)' 'MILRVLTSILFIFSYLMSQTRYLDEIFDEVTITEDVIYGNAPDLPFIFLFEWNTYDIDLDMDVYEPT' A
#
# COMPACT_ATOMS: atom_id res chain seq x y z
N MET A 1 22.76 27.75 12.32
CA MET A 1 23.33 27.46 10.98
C MET A 1 23.81 26.02 10.89
N ILE A 2 24.68 25.57 11.81
CA ILE A 2 25.24 24.19 11.86
C ILE A 2 24.17 23.10 11.91
N LEU A 3 23.14 23.23 12.77
CA LEU A 3 22.07 22.23 12.86
C LEU A 3 21.31 22.03 11.53
N ARG A 4 21.08 23.12 10.79
CA ARG A 4 20.42 23.06 9.47
C ARG A 4 21.29 22.34 8.44
N VAL A 5 22.60 22.61 8.46
CA VAL A 5 23.56 21.94 7.58
C VAL A 5 23.62 20.44 7.90
N LEU A 6 23.64 20.07 9.18
CA LEU A 6 23.65 18.68 9.61
C LEU A 6 22.40 17.92 9.14
N THR A 7 21.22 18.54 9.30
CA THR A 7 19.97 17.93 8.81
C THR A 7 19.98 17.78 7.29
N SER A 8 20.47 18.79 6.55
CA SER A 8 20.58 18.70 5.09
C SER A 8 21.51 17.56 4.66
N ILE A 9 22.66 17.38 5.32
CA ILE A 9 23.60 16.29 5.04
C ILE A 9 22.92 14.93 5.27
N LEU A 10 22.17 14.79 6.36
CA LEU A 10 21.47 13.54 6.69
C LEU A 10 20.41 13.19 5.63
N PHE A 11 19.65 14.16 5.14
CA PHE A 11 18.68 13.93 4.06
C PHE A 11 19.35 13.55 2.74
N ILE A 12 20.50 14.14 2.42
CA ILE A 12 21.27 13.78 1.21
C ILE A 12 21.74 12.32 1.30
N PHE A 13 22.30 11.90 2.44
CA PHE A 13 22.70 10.49 2.63
C PHE A 13 21.52 9.52 2.57
N SER A 14 20.37 9.91 3.13
CA SER A 14 19.13 9.11 3.03
C SER A 14 18.70 8.92 1.58
N TYR A 15 18.70 10.00 0.78
CA TYR A 15 18.35 9.94 -0.63
C TYR A 15 19.31 9.05 -1.44
N LEU A 16 20.62 9.14 -1.17
CA LEU A 16 21.65 8.31 -1.83
C LEU A 16 21.53 6.82 -1.51
N MET A 17 20.98 6.47 -0.34
CA MET A 17 20.79 5.08 0.09
C MET A 17 19.37 4.56 -0.20
N SER A 18 18.48 5.40 -0.73
CA SER A 18 17.13 5.03 -1.08
C SER A 18 17.13 3.95 -2.17
N GLN A 19 16.32 2.91 -1.98
CA GLN A 19 16.15 1.84 -2.97
C GLN A 19 15.10 2.27 -4.01
N THR A 20 15.37 2.03 -5.29
CA THR A 20 14.45 2.28 -6.40
C THR A 20 13.62 1.04 -6.76
N ARG A 21 13.32 0.18 -5.79
CA ARG A 21 12.60 -1.07 -6.05
C ARG A 21 11.13 -0.79 -6.39
N TYR A 22 10.59 -1.53 -7.36
CA TYR A 22 9.20 -1.43 -7.82
C TYR A 22 8.85 -0.09 -8.51
N LEU A 23 9.84 0.64 -9.04
CA LEU A 23 9.57 1.80 -9.90
C LEU A 23 9.15 1.40 -11.31
N ASP A 24 9.69 0.28 -11.80
CA ASP A 24 9.41 -0.23 -13.13
C ASP A 24 8.37 -1.34 -13.07
N GLU A 25 7.49 -1.37 -14.06
CA GLU A 25 6.55 -2.46 -14.27
C GLU A 25 7.33 -3.76 -14.53
N ILE A 26 6.87 -4.86 -13.94
CA ILE A 26 7.51 -6.18 -14.11
C ILE A 26 7.12 -6.81 -15.46
N PHE A 27 5.93 -6.47 -15.96
CA PHE A 27 5.33 -7.03 -17.16
C PHE A 27 4.93 -5.91 -18.10
N ASP A 28 5.15 -6.08 -19.41
CA ASP A 28 4.82 -5.08 -20.43
C ASP A 28 3.31 -4.95 -20.64
N GLU A 29 2.57 -6.07 -20.48
CA GLU A 29 1.12 -6.14 -20.62
C GLU A 29 0.55 -7.04 -19.51
N VAL A 30 -0.63 -6.65 -18.98
CA VAL A 30 -1.34 -7.39 -17.93
C VAL A 30 -2.83 -7.49 -18.26
N THR A 31 -3.43 -8.64 -17.95
CA THR A 31 -4.88 -8.78 -17.83
C THR A 31 -5.28 -8.54 -16.39
N ILE A 32 -6.31 -7.72 -16.19
CA ILE A 32 -6.84 -7.40 -14.87
C ILE A 32 -8.18 -8.11 -14.71
N THR A 33 -8.29 -8.95 -13.69
CA THR A 33 -9.58 -9.49 -13.23
C THR A 33 -10.04 -8.67 -12.03
N GLU A 34 -11.08 -7.86 -12.23
CA GLU A 34 -11.62 -6.94 -11.22
C GLU A 34 -12.57 -7.66 -10.25
N ASP A 35 -12.75 -7.08 -9.06
CA ASP A 35 -13.76 -7.46 -8.06
C ASP A 35 -13.71 -8.94 -7.62
N VAL A 36 -12.51 -9.52 -7.48
CA VAL A 36 -12.36 -10.90 -7.01
C VAL A 36 -12.51 -10.93 -5.49
N ILE A 37 -13.58 -11.58 -5.03
CA ILE A 37 -13.80 -11.86 -3.60
C ILE A 37 -12.74 -12.86 -3.13
N TYR A 38 -11.73 -12.38 -2.40
CA TYR A 38 -10.64 -13.23 -1.88
C TYR A 38 -10.84 -13.62 -0.41
N GLY A 39 -11.79 -12.98 0.27
CA GLY A 39 -12.07 -13.24 1.67
C GLY A 39 -13.27 -12.46 2.16
N ASN A 40 -13.46 -12.50 3.47
CA ASN A 40 -14.53 -11.80 4.15
C ASN A 40 -14.01 -11.29 5.50
N ALA A 41 -14.41 -10.07 5.88
CA ALA A 41 -14.03 -9.47 7.14
C ALA A 41 -15.15 -8.59 7.71
N PRO A 42 -15.19 -8.36 9.03
CA PRO A 42 -16.14 -7.43 9.62
C PRO A 42 -15.85 -5.99 9.17
N ASP A 43 -16.87 -5.29 8.68
CA ASP A 43 -16.81 -3.86 8.38
C ASP A 43 -16.59 -3.07 9.67
N LEU A 44 -15.57 -2.21 9.67
CA LEU A 44 -15.16 -1.42 10.83
C LEU A 44 -15.74 0.00 10.71
N PRO A 45 -16.87 0.32 11.38
CA PRO A 45 -17.43 1.67 11.35
C PRO A 45 -16.47 2.66 12.02
N PHE A 46 -16.53 3.93 11.61
CA PHE A 46 -15.65 5.00 12.10
C PHE A 46 -15.58 5.12 13.64
N ILE A 47 -16.65 4.76 14.35
CA ILE A 47 -16.65 4.59 15.81
C ILE A 47 -16.59 3.10 16.12
N PHE A 48 -15.37 2.55 16.16
CA PHE A 48 -15.12 1.15 16.50
C PHE A 48 -14.62 1.02 17.95
N LEU A 49 -15.56 0.80 18.88
CA LEU A 49 -15.27 0.53 20.30
C LEU A 49 -15.51 -0.94 20.67
N PHE A 50 -16.49 -1.58 20.03
CA PHE A 50 -16.88 -2.98 20.22
C PHE A 50 -17.44 -3.55 18.91
N GLU A 51 -17.41 -4.88 18.75
CA GLU A 51 -17.83 -5.60 17.52
C GLU A 51 -19.35 -5.74 17.34
N TRP A 52 -20.17 -5.28 18.28
CA TRP A 52 -21.64 -5.32 18.18
C TRP A 52 -22.27 -4.52 17.02
N ASN A 53 -21.49 -3.70 16.32
CA ASN A 53 -21.92 -2.86 15.19
C ASN A 53 -21.10 -3.15 13.93
N THR A 54 -20.51 -4.35 13.84
CA THR A 54 -19.86 -4.82 12.61
C THR A 54 -20.75 -5.83 11.92
N TYR A 55 -20.67 -5.88 10.60
CA TYR A 55 -21.27 -6.92 9.78
C TYR A 55 -20.22 -7.40 8.78
N ASP A 56 -20.31 -8.66 8.39
CA ASP A 56 -19.39 -9.27 7.44
C ASP A 56 -19.55 -8.62 6.06
N ILE A 57 -18.42 -8.21 5.48
CA ILE A 57 -18.32 -7.69 4.11
C ILE A 57 -17.29 -8.49 3.33
N ASP A 58 -17.55 -8.62 2.03
CA ASP A 58 -16.61 -9.26 1.12
C ASP A 58 -15.39 -8.35 0.93
N LEU A 59 -14.23 -8.98 0.90
CA LEU A 59 -12.98 -8.32 0.58
C LEU A 59 -12.66 -8.60 -0.87
N ASP A 60 -12.71 -7.52 -1.66
CA ASP A 60 -12.46 -7.56 -3.08
C ASP A 60 -11.00 -7.19 -3.37
N MET A 61 -10.42 -7.83 -4.38
CA MET A 61 -9.13 -7.47 -4.93
C MET A 61 -9.14 -7.55 -6.45
N ASP A 62 -8.30 -6.75 -7.08
CA ASP A 62 -7.99 -6.92 -8.50
C ASP A 62 -6.79 -7.86 -8.65
N VAL A 63 -6.90 -8.83 -9.56
CA VAL A 63 -5.83 -9.78 -9.87
C VAL A 63 -5.18 -9.37 -11.19
N TYR A 64 -3.86 -9.12 -11.16
CA TYR A 64 -3.05 -8.75 -12.32
C TYR A 64 -2.25 -9.96 -12.80
N GLU A 65 -2.53 -10.42 -14.02
CA GLU A 65 -1.86 -11.57 -14.63
C GLU A 65 -1.09 -11.14 -15.89
N PRO A 66 0.16 -11.58 -16.09
CA PRO A 66 0.89 -11.33 -17.34
C PRO A 66 0.17 -12.01 -18.52
N THR A 67 0.09 -11.31 -19.67
CA THR A 67 -0.50 -11.84 -20.91
C THR A 67 0.50 -12.50 -21.85
#